data_AF-A0A351KYX5-F1
#
_entry.id   AF-A0A351KYX5-F1
#
_cell.length_a   1.000
_cell.length_b   1.000
_cell.length_c   1.000
_cell.angle_alpha   90.00
_cell.angle_beta   90.00
_cell.angle_gamma   90.00
#
_symmetry.space_group_name_H-M   'P 1'
#
loop_
_entity.id
_entity.type
_entity.pdbx_description
1 polymer ?
#
loop_
_entity_poly.entity_id
_entity_poly.type
_entity_poly.pdbx_seq_one_letter_code
_entity_poly.pdbx_strand_id
1 'polypeptide(L)'
;MQRRQKLLDDIIEGINDPYGDICTQNCFRVLYGLPAELQIELACFMMSRYLPIFEKKYPQISVPRQIISNVSKYVEQFGRSVPMRDVESYTAEVSYVRSCDGVLLAYCYQHDPFTVTSSCACAIGSVINARRTNVWEADDPEAWEMTKQKKYPLKERLPVYNAAAYAVFAREWEEVVEWLRRQEVWNYSDEVNLELIEQQLDYWLDSLYVLIVPEIAEIFSQEAEP
;
A
#
# COMPACT_ATOMS: atom_id res chain seq x y z
N MET A 1 -23.18 11.92 -5.49
CA MET A 1 -21.90 11.67 -6.19
C MET A 1 -21.75 10.17 -6.41
N GLN A 2 -21.98 9.69 -7.64
CA GLN A 2 -21.97 8.25 -7.98
C GLN A 2 -20.56 7.68 -8.26
N ARG A 3 -19.56 8.52 -8.53
CA ARG A 3 -18.21 8.10 -8.95
C ARG A 3 -17.52 7.21 -7.92
N ARG A 4 -17.33 7.70 -6.68
CA ARG A 4 -16.64 6.94 -5.63
C ARG A 4 -17.36 5.64 -5.28
N GLN A 5 -18.70 5.63 -5.27
CA GLN A 5 -19.46 4.39 -5.06
C GLN A 5 -19.16 3.36 -6.16
N LYS A 6 -19.21 3.77 -7.42
CA LYS A 6 -18.86 2.90 -8.54
C LYS A 6 -17.41 2.39 -8.42
N LEU A 7 -16.45 3.27 -8.14
CA LEU A 7 -15.04 2.87 -8.01
C LEU A 7 -14.82 1.86 -6.87
N LEU A 8 -15.59 1.95 -5.77
CA LEU A 8 -15.54 0.94 -4.70
C LEU A 8 -16.05 -0.43 -5.18
N ASP A 9 -17.10 -0.44 -6.00
CA ASP A 9 -17.59 -1.67 -6.63
C ASP A 9 -16.57 -2.21 -7.66
N ASP A 10 -15.93 -1.32 -8.43
CA ASP A 10 -14.87 -1.67 -9.39
C ASP A 10 -13.61 -2.26 -8.68
N ILE A 11 -13.34 -1.92 -7.41
CA ILE A 11 -12.30 -2.59 -6.61
C ILE A 11 -12.69 -4.06 -6.34
N ILE A 12 -13.95 -4.31 -5.95
CA ILE A 12 -14.44 -5.66 -5.67
C ILE A 12 -14.41 -6.52 -6.94
N GLU A 13 -14.88 -5.98 -8.07
CA GLU A 13 -14.82 -6.68 -9.36
C GLU A 13 -13.38 -6.97 -9.79
N GLY A 14 -12.46 -6.05 -9.45
CA GLY A 14 -11.02 -6.15 -9.71
C GLY A 14 -10.27 -7.20 -8.91
N ILE A 15 -10.86 -7.79 -7.86
CA ILE A 15 -10.18 -8.80 -7.02
C ILE A 15 -9.70 -10.01 -7.83
N ASN A 16 -10.37 -10.32 -8.95
CA ASN A 16 -9.98 -11.41 -9.84
C ASN A 16 -8.69 -11.17 -10.63
N ASP A 17 -8.14 -9.95 -10.60
CA ASP A 17 -6.79 -9.68 -11.07
C ASP A 17 -5.76 -10.17 -10.03
N PRO A 18 -5.00 -11.25 -10.32
CA PRO A 18 -4.07 -11.85 -9.36
C PRO A 18 -2.88 -10.95 -9.01
N TYR A 19 -2.61 -9.92 -9.82
CA TYR A 19 -1.57 -8.92 -9.56
C TYR A 19 -2.09 -7.75 -8.72
N GLY A 20 -3.41 -7.55 -8.69
CA GLY A 20 -4.07 -6.50 -7.93
C GLY A 20 -3.87 -5.09 -8.48
N ASP A 21 -3.51 -4.97 -9.76
CA ASP A 21 -3.36 -3.70 -10.44
C ASP A 21 -4.69 -2.96 -10.47
N ILE A 22 -5.78 -3.66 -10.84
CA ILE A 22 -7.12 -3.05 -10.89
C ILE A 22 -7.53 -2.50 -9.50
N CYS A 23 -7.37 -3.30 -8.45
CA CYS A 23 -7.68 -2.87 -7.09
C CYS A 23 -6.85 -1.66 -6.66
N THR A 24 -5.54 -1.68 -6.94
CA THR A 24 -4.60 -0.62 -6.55
C THR A 24 -4.92 0.69 -7.28
N GLN A 25 -5.15 0.62 -8.59
CA GLN A 25 -5.50 1.79 -9.39
C GLN A 25 -6.84 2.38 -8.99
N ASN A 26 -7.87 1.56 -8.77
CA ASN A 26 -9.16 2.07 -8.32
C ASN A 26 -9.11 2.59 -6.88
N CYS A 27 -8.29 2.00 -6.01
CA CYS A 27 -7.99 2.55 -4.69
C CYS A 27 -7.39 3.96 -4.82
N PHE A 28 -6.38 4.15 -5.67
CA PHE A 28 -5.82 5.48 -5.96
C PHE A 28 -6.92 6.46 -6.41
N ARG A 29 -7.76 6.08 -7.38
CA ARG A 29 -8.85 6.92 -7.89
C ARG A 29 -9.87 7.30 -6.82
N VAL A 30 -10.21 6.39 -5.91
CA VAL A 30 -11.13 6.66 -4.79
C VAL A 30 -10.50 7.64 -3.81
N LEU A 31 -9.24 7.41 -3.45
CA LEU A 31 -8.52 8.20 -2.45
C LEU A 31 -8.19 9.61 -2.95
N TYR A 32 -7.96 9.78 -4.25
CA TYR A 32 -7.58 11.08 -4.79
C TYR A 32 -8.59 12.19 -4.47
N GLY A 33 -8.11 13.26 -3.86
CA GLY A 33 -8.92 14.39 -3.41
C GLY A 33 -9.64 14.21 -2.07
N LEU A 34 -9.53 13.04 -1.42
CA LEU A 34 -9.95 12.88 -0.02
C LEU A 34 -8.95 13.58 0.92
N PRO A 35 -9.38 14.00 2.13
CA PRO A 35 -8.48 14.58 3.12
C PRO A 35 -7.31 13.65 3.43
N ALA A 36 -6.10 14.19 3.53
CA ALA A 36 -4.88 13.40 3.76
C ALA A 36 -4.97 12.55 5.05
N GLU A 37 -5.55 13.11 6.11
CA GLU A 37 -5.80 12.39 7.37
C GLU A 37 -6.60 11.11 7.15
N LEU A 38 -7.70 11.16 6.38
CA LEU A 38 -8.54 10.00 6.08
C LEU A 38 -7.78 8.92 5.29
N GLN A 39 -6.94 9.33 4.34
CA GLN A 39 -6.14 8.39 3.54
C GLN A 39 -5.06 7.70 4.39
N ILE A 40 -4.42 8.46 5.28
CA ILE A 40 -3.43 7.96 6.24
C ILE A 40 -4.09 7.02 7.24
N GLU A 41 -5.28 7.36 7.76
CA GLU A 41 -6.06 6.50 8.65
C GLU A 41 -6.38 5.14 8.03
N LEU A 42 -6.82 5.11 6.75
CA LEU A 42 -7.05 3.85 6.05
C LEU A 42 -5.76 3.03 5.93
N ALA A 43 -4.64 3.66 5.54
CA ALA A 43 -3.36 2.98 5.45
C ALA A 43 -2.93 2.40 6.81
N CYS A 44 -3.05 3.18 7.89
CA CYS A 44 -2.78 2.72 9.26
C CYS A 44 -3.73 1.61 9.71
N PHE A 45 -5.01 1.69 9.35
CA PHE A 45 -5.99 0.61 9.59
C PHE A 45 -5.52 -0.69 8.93
N MET A 46 -5.15 -0.65 7.65
CA MET A 46 -4.67 -1.83 6.94
C MET A 46 -3.35 -2.35 7.53
N MET A 47 -2.41 -1.46 7.88
CA MET A 47 -1.17 -1.83 8.57
C MET A 47 -1.43 -2.56 9.90
N SER A 48 -2.40 -2.08 10.69
CA SER A 48 -2.76 -2.67 11.98
C SER A 48 -3.17 -4.15 11.89
N ARG A 49 -3.65 -4.57 10.71
CA ARG A 49 -4.09 -5.95 10.46
C ARG A 49 -2.93 -6.95 10.27
N TYR A 50 -1.74 -6.47 9.89
CA TYR A 50 -0.52 -7.30 9.84
C TYR A 50 0.35 -7.16 11.09
N LEU A 51 0.18 -6.08 11.86
CA LEU A 51 0.98 -5.78 13.05
C LEU A 51 1.15 -6.96 14.02
N PRO A 52 0.11 -7.74 14.40
CA PRO A 52 0.28 -8.85 15.34
C PRO A 52 1.17 -9.98 14.81
N ILE A 53 1.17 -10.20 13.49
CA ILE A 53 2.03 -11.21 12.84
C ILE A 53 3.47 -10.71 12.87
N PHE A 54 3.68 -9.44 12.50
CA PHE A 54 4.98 -8.80 12.51
C PHE A 54 5.62 -8.83 13.90
N GLU A 55 4.90 -8.41 14.94
CA GLU A 55 5.44 -8.34 16.31
C GLU A 55 5.70 -9.71 16.92
N LYS A 56 4.99 -10.75 16.49
CA LYS A 56 5.31 -12.12 16.88
C LYS A 56 6.67 -12.56 16.32
N LYS A 57 7.01 -12.14 15.10
CA LYS A 57 8.30 -12.44 14.45
C LYS A 57 9.43 -11.52 14.94
N TYR A 58 9.13 -10.25 15.20
CA TYR A 58 10.09 -9.21 15.56
C TYR A 58 9.65 -8.44 16.82
N PRO A 59 9.60 -9.08 18.00
CA PRO A 59 9.06 -8.47 19.22
C PRO A 59 9.85 -7.26 19.72
N GLN A 60 11.12 -7.14 19.32
CA GLN A 60 11.99 -6.01 19.64
C GLN A 60 11.75 -4.77 18.77
N ILE A 61 11.10 -4.92 17.61
CA ILE A 61 10.86 -3.82 16.66
C ILE A 61 9.48 -3.22 16.93
N SER A 62 9.47 -2.03 17.53
CA SER A 62 8.23 -1.30 17.87
C SER A 62 7.81 -0.25 16.83
N VAL A 63 8.64 -0.01 15.80
CA VAL A 63 8.44 1.06 14.81
C VAL A 63 7.04 1.05 14.19
N PRO A 64 6.52 -0.07 13.62
CA PRO A 64 5.20 -0.05 12.99
C PRO A 64 4.08 0.30 13.98
N ARG A 65 4.15 -0.21 15.23
CA ARG A 65 3.18 0.14 16.29
C ARG A 65 3.21 1.62 16.62
N GLN A 66 4.39 2.22 16.70
CA GLN A 66 4.53 3.65 17.00
C GLN A 66 3.92 4.51 15.87
N ILE A 67 4.19 4.16 14.61
CA ILE A 67 3.61 4.82 13.43
C ILE A 67 2.08 4.71 13.48
N ILE A 68 1.53 3.48 13.60
CA ILE A 68 0.08 3.24 13.61
C ILE A 68 -0.61 3.94 14.78
N SER A 69 0.04 3.99 15.95
CA SER A 69 -0.55 4.63 17.14
C SER A 69 -0.65 6.14 17.00
N ASN A 70 0.37 6.78 16.43
CA ASN A 70 0.42 8.23 16.25
C ASN A 70 1.52 8.62 15.25
N VAL A 71 1.14 8.81 13.98
CA VAL A 71 2.07 9.15 12.89
C VAL A 71 2.75 10.50 13.15
N SER A 72 2.00 11.51 13.61
CA SER A 72 2.55 12.86 13.83
C SER A 72 3.65 12.86 14.89
N LYS A 73 3.37 12.25 16.05
CA LYS A 73 4.34 12.10 17.13
C LYS A 73 5.56 11.29 16.71
N TYR A 74 5.38 10.25 15.89
CA TYR A 74 6.50 9.48 15.37
C TYR A 74 7.40 10.36 14.48
N VAL A 75 6.80 11.09 13.53
CA VAL A 75 7.55 11.97 12.61
C VAL A 75 8.24 13.11 13.35
N GLU A 76 7.62 13.71 14.36
CA GLU A 76 8.26 14.71 15.22
C GLU A 76 9.53 14.19 15.90
N GLN A 77 9.52 12.92 16.33
CA GLN A 77 10.61 12.33 17.07
C GLN A 77 11.70 11.73 16.17
N PHE A 78 11.31 11.14 15.04
CA PHE A 78 12.19 10.29 14.22
C PHE A 78 12.26 10.71 12.74
N GLY A 79 11.50 11.72 12.33
CA GLY A 79 11.32 12.10 10.92
C GLY A 79 10.72 10.95 10.10
N ARG A 80 11.17 10.81 8.85
CA ARG A 80 10.78 9.73 7.93
C ARG A 80 11.62 8.45 8.10
N SER A 81 12.31 8.28 9.23
CA SER A 81 13.20 7.14 9.44
C SER A 81 12.42 5.88 9.77
N VAL A 82 12.76 4.77 9.11
CA VAL A 82 12.23 3.43 9.40
C VAL A 82 13.40 2.50 9.77
N PRO A 83 13.87 2.53 11.02
CA PRO A 83 15.05 1.77 11.45
C PRO A 83 14.69 0.29 11.69
N MET A 84 14.32 -0.41 10.62
CA MET A 84 13.95 -1.84 10.62
C MET A 84 15.00 -2.68 9.90
N ARG A 85 16.29 -2.40 10.15
CA ARG A 85 17.43 -3.06 9.46
C ARG A 85 17.54 -4.55 9.74
N ASP A 86 17.00 -5.00 10.87
CA ASP A 86 17.01 -6.41 11.28
C ASP A 86 15.89 -7.24 10.61
N VAL A 87 15.01 -6.59 9.82
CA VAL A 87 14.01 -7.29 9.02
C VAL A 87 14.71 -8.01 7.86
N GLU A 88 14.43 -9.30 7.72
CA GLU A 88 15.02 -10.11 6.67
C GLU A 88 14.56 -9.61 5.29
N SER A 89 15.52 -9.45 4.38
CA SER A 89 15.20 -9.14 2.99
C SER A 89 14.50 -10.33 2.34
N TYR A 90 13.62 -10.08 1.36
CA TYR A 90 12.89 -11.07 0.56
C TYR A 90 11.73 -11.82 1.26
N THR A 91 11.20 -11.29 2.35
CA THR A 91 10.02 -11.85 3.05
C THR A 91 8.78 -10.96 2.88
N ALA A 92 7.63 -11.43 3.37
CA ALA A 92 6.44 -10.61 3.60
C ALA A 92 6.74 -9.26 4.30
N GLU A 93 7.73 -9.24 5.20
CA GLU A 93 8.06 -8.06 5.99
C GLU A 93 8.71 -6.94 5.17
N VAL A 94 9.37 -7.22 4.04
CA VAL A 94 9.84 -6.13 3.15
C VAL A 94 8.66 -5.32 2.61
N SER A 95 7.56 -5.99 2.27
CA SER A 95 6.34 -5.28 1.85
C SER A 95 5.73 -4.51 3.02
N TYR A 96 5.80 -5.04 4.25
CA TYR A 96 5.32 -4.31 5.41
C TYR A 96 6.17 -3.08 5.76
N VAL A 97 7.50 -3.17 5.65
CA VAL A 97 8.42 -2.02 5.79
C VAL A 97 8.08 -0.93 4.79
N ARG A 98 7.85 -1.29 3.52
CA ARG A 98 7.41 -0.34 2.48
C ARG A 98 6.09 0.35 2.83
N SER A 99 5.18 -0.33 3.53
CA SER A 99 3.94 0.30 4.01
C SER A 99 4.19 1.37 5.08
N CYS A 100 5.17 1.16 5.97
CA CYS A 100 5.60 2.18 6.92
C CYS A 100 6.18 3.40 6.19
N ASP A 101 7.06 3.18 5.20
CA ASP A 101 7.63 4.27 4.41
C ASP A 101 6.56 5.08 3.69
N GLY A 102 5.54 4.41 3.11
CA GLY A 102 4.42 5.06 2.43
C GLY A 102 3.60 5.96 3.36
N VAL A 103 3.25 5.49 4.56
CA VAL A 103 2.51 6.32 5.54
C VAL A 103 3.32 7.53 5.98
N LEU A 104 4.62 7.35 6.26
CA LEU A 104 5.47 8.47 6.68
C LEU A 104 5.67 9.47 5.55
N LEU A 105 5.80 9.01 4.30
CA LEU A 105 5.89 9.87 3.13
C LEU A 105 4.60 10.67 2.93
N ALA A 106 3.44 10.02 2.99
CA ALA A 106 2.15 10.70 2.90
C ALA A 106 2.00 11.79 3.98
N TYR A 107 2.39 11.50 5.22
CA TYR A 107 2.32 12.47 6.31
C TYR A 107 3.27 13.67 6.10
N CYS A 108 4.53 13.41 5.72
CA CYS A 108 5.51 14.48 5.48
C CYS A 108 5.12 15.42 4.34
N TYR A 109 4.38 14.92 3.35
CA TYR A 109 3.92 15.68 2.19
C TYR A 109 2.39 15.79 2.14
N GLN A 110 1.73 15.90 3.30
CA GLN A 110 0.27 15.92 3.43
C GLN A 110 -0.46 17.03 2.66
N HIS A 111 0.29 18.00 2.12
CA HIS A 111 -0.22 19.10 1.30
C HIS A 111 -0.10 18.84 -0.21
N ASP A 112 0.56 17.75 -0.64
CA ASP A 112 0.60 17.32 -2.04
C ASP A 112 -0.36 16.14 -2.27
N PRO A 113 -1.51 16.36 -2.95
CA PRO A 113 -2.50 15.32 -3.20
C PRO A 113 -1.94 14.08 -3.89
N PHE A 114 -0.98 14.26 -4.81
CA PHE A 114 -0.38 13.15 -5.53
C PHE A 114 0.46 12.27 -4.61
N THR A 115 1.42 12.86 -3.88
CA THR A 115 2.29 12.11 -2.97
C THR A 115 1.48 11.42 -1.88
N VAL A 116 0.46 12.07 -1.31
CA VAL A 116 -0.42 11.45 -0.33
C VAL A 116 -1.13 10.24 -0.93
N THR A 117 -1.81 10.42 -2.06
CA THR A 117 -2.64 9.37 -2.65
C THR A 117 -1.82 8.17 -3.10
N SER A 118 -0.72 8.41 -3.83
CA SER A 118 0.17 7.35 -4.29
C SER A 118 0.83 6.61 -3.13
N SER A 119 1.29 7.32 -2.10
CA SER A 119 1.96 6.72 -0.95
C SER A 119 1.00 5.90 -0.08
N CYS A 120 -0.22 6.39 0.14
CA CYS A 120 -1.26 5.65 0.86
C CYS A 120 -1.72 4.40 0.08
N ALA A 121 -1.97 4.53 -1.23
CA ALA A 121 -2.31 3.38 -2.08
C ALA A 121 -1.18 2.35 -2.11
N CYS A 122 0.09 2.80 -2.22
CA CYS A 122 1.27 1.94 -2.11
C CYS A 122 1.33 1.22 -0.77
N ALA A 123 1.08 1.93 0.34
CA ALA A 123 1.12 1.35 1.68
C ALA A 123 0.05 0.28 1.88
N ILE A 124 -1.18 0.54 1.41
CA ILE A 124 -2.30 -0.41 1.42
C ILE A 124 -1.95 -1.65 0.60
N GLY A 125 -1.56 -1.49 -0.66
CA GLY A 125 -1.17 -2.62 -1.51
C GLY A 125 -0.01 -3.43 -0.93
N SER A 126 0.98 -2.75 -0.35
CA SER A 126 2.15 -3.39 0.25
C SER A 126 1.80 -4.21 1.50
N VAL A 127 0.95 -3.72 2.41
CA VAL A 127 0.52 -4.53 3.56
C VAL A 127 -0.37 -5.70 3.12
N ILE A 128 -1.24 -5.52 2.12
CA ILE A 128 -2.04 -6.61 1.56
C ILE A 128 -1.12 -7.71 1.01
N ASN A 129 -0.09 -7.33 0.25
CA ASN A 129 0.89 -8.26 -0.27
C ASN A 129 1.71 -8.93 0.85
N ALA A 130 2.03 -8.22 1.94
CA ALA A 130 2.66 -8.80 3.13
C ALA A 130 1.78 -9.90 3.74
N ARG A 131 0.48 -9.63 3.96
CA ARG A 131 -0.46 -10.63 4.49
C ARG A 131 -0.58 -11.85 3.59
N ARG A 132 -0.72 -11.62 2.28
CA ARG A 132 -0.77 -12.68 1.28
C ARG A 132 0.48 -13.55 1.31
N THR A 133 1.65 -12.91 1.26
CA THR A 133 2.95 -13.60 1.21
C THR A 133 3.18 -14.41 2.48
N ASN A 134 2.85 -13.87 3.66
CA ASN A 134 2.97 -14.60 4.92
C ASN A 134 2.10 -15.87 4.97
N VAL A 135 0.92 -15.86 4.35
CA VAL A 135 0.07 -17.06 4.27
C VAL A 135 0.63 -18.06 3.26
N TRP A 136 1.11 -17.59 2.12
CA TRP A 136 1.82 -18.45 1.15
C TRP A 136 3.06 -19.11 1.77
N GLU A 137 3.86 -18.39 2.56
CA GLU A 137 5.03 -18.95 3.26
C GLU A 137 4.66 -20.14 4.16
N ALA A 138 3.46 -20.13 4.76
CA ALA A 138 2.97 -21.21 5.61
C ALA A 138 2.31 -22.35 4.82
N ASP A 139 1.69 -22.04 3.67
CA ASP A 139 0.96 -23.00 2.83
C ASP A 139 1.88 -23.78 1.88
N ASP A 140 2.92 -23.13 1.33
CA ASP A 140 3.93 -23.74 0.47
C ASP A 140 5.37 -23.51 1.01
N PRO A 141 5.75 -24.23 2.08
CA PRO A 141 7.06 -24.05 2.71
C PRO A 141 8.23 -24.45 1.80
N GLU A 142 8.02 -25.38 0.85
CA GLU A 142 9.09 -25.78 -0.08
C GLU A 142 9.38 -24.68 -1.10
N ALA A 143 8.34 -24.06 -1.69
CA ALA A 143 8.54 -22.90 -2.57
C ALA A 143 9.19 -21.73 -1.81
N TRP A 144 8.81 -21.53 -0.55
CA TRP A 144 9.44 -20.55 0.32
C TRP A 144 10.93 -20.82 0.54
N GLU A 145 11.33 -22.07 0.83
CA GLU A 145 12.73 -22.44 0.95
C GLU A 145 13.52 -22.20 -0.34
N MET A 146 12.90 -22.42 -1.51
CA MET A 146 13.53 -22.08 -2.79
C MET A 146 13.81 -20.57 -2.91
N THR A 147 12.84 -19.73 -2.54
CA THR A 147 12.99 -18.26 -2.57
C THR A 147 14.11 -17.79 -1.64
N LYS A 148 14.21 -18.35 -0.43
CA LYS A 148 15.34 -18.07 0.49
C LYS A 148 16.70 -18.46 -0.08
N GLN A 149 16.75 -19.51 -0.90
CA GLN A 149 17.95 -19.92 -1.64
C GLN A 149 18.19 -19.11 -2.94
N LYS A 150 17.42 -18.04 -3.17
CA LYS A 150 17.46 -17.21 -4.40
C LYS A 150 17.16 -18.03 -5.67
N LYS A 151 16.35 -19.09 -5.53
CA LYS A 151 15.81 -19.86 -6.64
C LYS A 151 14.39 -19.40 -6.91
N TYR A 152 14.03 -19.30 -8.18
CA TYR A 152 12.67 -18.97 -8.57
C TYR A 152 11.81 -20.23 -8.51
N PRO A 153 10.76 -20.28 -7.67
CA PRO A 153 9.78 -21.36 -7.76
C PRO A 153 9.07 -21.30 -9.12
N LEU A 154 8.49 -22.43 -9.52
CA LEU A 154 7.63 -22.46 -10.72
C LEU A 154 6.53 -21.41 -10.60
N LYS A 155 6.12 -20.84 -11.73
CA LYS A 155 5.13 -19.76 -11.78
C LYS A 155 3.89 -20.10 -10.95
N GLU A 156 3.33 -21.31 -11.08
CA GLU A 156 2.12 -21.73 -10.34
C GLU A 156 2.27 -21.75 -8.82
N ARG A 157 3.50 -21.75 -8.31
CA ARG A 157 3.81 -21.76 -6.87
C ARG A 157 4.10 -20.37 -6.32
N LEU A 158 3.95 -19.31 -7.12
CA LEU A 158 4.08 -17.93 -6.63
C LEU A 158 2.87 -17.55 -5.75
N PRO A 159 3.03 -16.59 -4.82
CA PRO A 159 1.94 -16.13 -3.96
C PRO A 159 0.67 -15.71 -4.71
N VAL A 160 0.81 -15.12 -5.92
CA VAL A 160 -0.32 -14.70 -6.76
C VAL A 160 -1.22 -15.85 -7.24
N TYR A 161 -0.69 -17.08 -7.30
CA TYR A 161 -1.41 -18.26 -7.79
C TYR A 161 -1.74 -19.27 -6.69
N ASN A 162 -1.32 -19.00 -5.45
CA ASN A 162 -1.65 -19.82 -4.30
C ASN A 162 -3.08 -19.49 -3.80
N ALA A 163 -3.92 -20.51 -3.65
CA ALA A 163 -5.34 -20.32 -3.31
C ALA A 163 -5.56 -19.67 -1.93
N ALA A 164 -4.80 -20.09 -0.90
CA ALA A 164 -4.91 -19.52 0.44
C ALA A 164 -4.45 -18.07 0.47
N ALA A 165 -3.35 -17.78 -0.23
CA ALA A 165 -2.81 -16.45 -0.40
C ALA A 165 -3.80 -15.53 -1.16
N TYR A 166 -4.38 -16.01 -2.26
CA TYR A 166 -5.40 -15.28 -3.02
C TYR A 166 -6.66 -14.98 -2.19
N ALA A 167 -7.15 -15.94 -1.40
CA ALA A 167 -8.30 -15.72 -0.52
C ALA A 167 -8.04 -14.62 0.53
N VAL A 168 -6.81 -14.53 1.04
CA VAL A 168 -6.39 -13.43 1.93
C VAL A 168 -6.36 -12.12 1.18
N PHE A 169 -5.75 -12.08 -0.01
CA PHE A 169 -5.71 -10.89 -0.86
C PHE A 169 -7.11 -10.33 -1.12
N ALA A 170 -8.06 -11.18 -1.53
CA ALA A 170 -9.46 -10.82 -1.76
C ALA A 170 -10.09 -10.20 -0.49
N ARG A 171 -10.00 -10.91 0.64
CA ARG A 171 -10.54 -10.43 1.92
C ARG A 171 -9.97 -9.08 2.33
N GLU A 172 -8.68 -8.83 2.11
CA GLU A 172 -8.11 -7.55 2.51
C GLU A 172 -8.58 -6.39 1.63
N TRP A 173 -8.82 -6.60 0.34
CA TRP A 173 -9.43 -5.57 -0.52
C TRP A 173 -10.91 -5.33 -0.17
N GLU A 174 -11.65 -6.37 0.19
CA GLU A 174 -13.00 -6.23 0.74
C GLU A 174 -13.00 -5.36 2.00
N GLU A 175 -12.01 -5.52 2.89
CA GLU A 175 -11.89 -4.71 4.11
C GLU A 175 -11.54 -3.26 3.82
N VAL A 176 -10.74 -2.98 2.78
CA VAL A 176 -10.50 -1.61 2.29
C VAL A 176 -11.83 -0.98 1.86
N VAL A 177 -12.61 -1.69 1.04
CA VAL A 177 -13.90 -1.20 0.53
C VAL A 177 -14.90 -0.98 1.67
N GLU A 178 -15.02 -1.95 2.57
CA GLU A 178 -15.92 -1.85 3.72
C GLU A 178 -15.53 -0.71 4.66
N TRP A 179 -14.24 -0.46 4.87
CA TRP A 179 -13.77 0.69 5.63
C TRP A 179 -14.18 2.01 4.95
N LEU A 180 -13.93 2.15 3.64
CA LEU A 180 -14.29 3.34 2.87
C LEU A 180 -15.80 3.57 2.83
N ARG A 181 -16.62 2.51 2.78
CA ARG A 181 -18.07 2.60 2.88
C ARG A 181 -18.53 3.10 4.25
N ARG A 182 -17.91 2.65 5.34
CA ARG A 182 -18.22 3.13 6.71
C ARG A 182 -17.88 4.60 6.93
N GLN A 183 -16.86 5.10 6.22
CA GLN A 183 -16.51 6.52 6.22
C GLN A 183 -17.38 7.35 5.27
N GLU A 184 -18.32 6.72 4.55
CA GLU A 184 -19.22 7.36 3.60
C GLU A 184 -18.50 8.31 2.63
N VAL A 185 -17.39 7.86 2.02
CA VAL A 185 -16.49 8.71 1.23
C VAL A 185 -17.16 9.46 0.06
N TRP A 186 -18.36 9.06 -0.35
CA TRP A 186 -19.21 9.74 -1.32
C TRP A 186 -19.80 11.07 -0.82
N ASN A 187 -19.72 11.37 0.49
CA ASN A 187 -20.16 12.63 1.08
C ASN A 187 -19.07 13.72 1.08
N TYR A 188 -17.82 13.36 0.80
CA TYR A 188 -16.72 14.31 0.66
C TYR A 188 -16.77 14.99 -0.71
N SER A 189 -16.26 16.23 -0.81
CA SER A 189 -16.13 16.92 -2.11
C SER A 189 -15.35 16.04 -3.10
N ASP A 190 -15.83 15.99 -4.33
CA ASP A 190 -15.21 15.28 -5.47
C ASP A 190 -14.97 16.29 -6.61
N GLU A 191 -14.70 17.55 -6.26
CA GLU A 191 -14.28 18.61 -7.19
C GLU A 191 -12.82 18.41 -7.60
N VAL A 192 -12.56 17.28 -8.26
CA VAL A 192 -11.23 16.88 -8.76
C VAL A 192 -11.22 16.89 -10.28
N ASN A 193 -10.07 17.24 -10.87
CA ASN A 193 -9.88 17.10 -12.31
C ASN A 193 -9.63 15.62 -12.64
N LEU A 194 -10.58 14.99 -13.33
CA LEU A 194 -10.49 13.57 -13.70
C LEU A 194 -9.31 13.28 -14.64
N GLU A 195 -9.01 14.19 -15.58
CA GLU A 195 -7.86 14.02 -16.48
C GLU A 195 -6.55 14.07 -15.70
N LEU A 196 -6.45 14.94 -14.70
CA LEU A 196 -5.28 15.02 -13.84
C LEU A 196 -5.09 13.75 -13.01
N ILE A 197 -6.18 13.16 -12.49
CA ILE A 197 -6.13 11.89 -11.74
C ILE A 197 -5.53 10.79 -12.61
N GLU A 198 -6.01 10.64 -13.85
CA GLU A 198 -5.51 9.58 -14.73
C GLU A 198 -4.06 9.86 -15.17
N GLN A 199 -3.69 11.10 -15.49
CA GLN A 199 -2.29 11.44 -15.81
C GLN A 199 -1.33 11.12 -14.67
N GLN A 200 -1.72 11.42 -13.43
CA GLN A 200 -0.88 11.14 -12.27
C GLN A 200 -0.85 9.66 -11.91
N LEU A 201 -1.96 8.96 -12.11
CA LEU A 201 -1.98 7.51 -11.99
C LEU A 201 -1.05 6.88 -13.02
N ASP A 202 -1.12 7.28 -14.29
CA ASP A 202 -0.23 6.80 -15.35
C ASP A 202 1.24 7.05 -15.00
N TYR A 203 1.58 8.26 -14.52
CA TYR A 203 2.93 8.57 -14.04
C TYR A 203 3.39 7.64 -12.89
N TRP A 204 2.49 7.32 -11.96
CA TRP A 204 2.78 6.38 -10.87
C TRP A 204 2.91 4.92 -11.36
N LEU A 205 2.12 4.53 -12.36
CA LEU A 205 2.19 3.21 -13.02
C LEU A 205 3.50 3.03 -13.77
N ASP A 206 3.92 4.03 -14.55
CA ASP A 206 5.19 4.04 -15.27
C ASP A 206 6.39 3.96 -14.31
N SER A 207 6.19 4.45 -13.09
CA SER A 207 7.14 4.35 -11.98
C SER A 207 7.03 3.05 -11.18
N LEU A 208 6.30 2.03 -11.67
CA LEU A 208 6.12 0.71 -11.05
C LEU A 208 5.61 0.77 -9.60
N TYR A 209 4.71 1.70 -9.32
CA TYR A 209 4.14 1.94 -7.98
C TYR A 209 5.18 2.30 -6.90
N VAL A 210 6.38 2.75 -7.29
CA VAL A 210 7.42 3.16 -6.35
C VAL A 210 6.97 4.39 -5.56
N LEU A 211 7.48 4.54 -4.34
CA LEU A 211 7.25 5.74 -3.54
C LEU A 211 8.02 6.90 -4.19
N ILE A 212 7.29 7.92 -4.63
CA ILE A 212 7.87 9.08 -5.32
C ILE A 212 7.97 10.23 -4.32
N VAL A 213 9.18 10.75 -4.15
CA VAL A 213 9.44 11.92 -3.31
C VAL A 213 9.45 13.16 -4.21
N PRO A 214 8.72 14.24 -3.90
CA PRO A 214 8.61 15.42 -4.78
C PRO A 214 9.95 16.00 -5.26
N GLU A 215 10.97 16.04 -4.40
CA GLU A 215 12.29 16.61 -4.73
C GLU A 215 13.04 15.79 -5.80
N ILE A 216 12.67 14.51 -6.01
CA ILE A 216 13.25 13.67 -7.06
C ILE A 216 12.49 13.88 -8.39
N ALA A 217 11.19 14.15 -8.35
CA ALA A 217 10.38 14.41 -9.55
C ALA A 217 10.78 15.74 -10.24
N GLU A 218 11.17 16.75 -9.46
CA GLU A 218 11.68 18.02 -10.00
C GLU A 218 13.04 17.87 -10.70
N ILE A 219 13.93 17.01 -10.19
CA ILE A 219 15.25 16.77 -10.78
C ILE A 219 15.11 16.11 -12.16
N PHE A 220 14.20 15.14 -12.33
CA PHE A 220 13.97 14.50 -13.62
C PHE A 220 13.16 15.36 -14.60
N SER A 221 12.39 16.32 -14.10
CA SER A 221 11.65 17.28 -14.95
C SER A 221 12.57 18.37 -15.54
N GLN A 222 13.70 18.67 -14.88
CA GLN A 222 14.70 19.64 -15.37
C GLN A 222 15.69 19.05 -16.39
N GLU A 223 15.87 17.72 -16.43
CA GLU A 223 16.71 17.05 -17.44
C GLU A 223 15.98 16.80 -18.78
N ALA A 224 14.68 17.12 -18.85
CA ALA A 224 13.83 16.93 -20.03
C ALA A 224 13.58 18.22 -20.84
N GLU A 225 14.16 19.37 -20.45
CA GLU A 225 14.17 20.57 -21.29
C GLU A 225 15.38 20.53 -22.25
N PRO A 226 15.18 20.61 -23.58
CA PRO A 226 16.25 20.54 -24.59
C PRO A 226 17.18 21.77 -24.61
#